data_AF-A0A7Y2PA44-F1
#
_entry.id   AF-A0A7Y2PA44-F1
#
_cell.length_a   1.000
_cell.length_b   1.000
_cell.length_c   1.000
_cell.angle_alpha   90.00
_cell.angle_beta   90.00
_cell.angle_gamma   90.00
#
_symmetry.space_group_name_H-M   'P 1'
#
loop_
_entity.id
_entity.type
_entity.pdbx_description
1 polymer ?
#
loop_
_entity_poly.entity_id
_entity_poly.type
_entity_poly.pdbx_seq_one_letter_code
_entity_poly.pdbx_strand_id
1 'polypeptide(L)'
;MARFTYSPAHKKNVTRETDPYLPKKTASSVNICPECHAICRNKRWYLDEKEFKALTRKKGGETTSRRCPACRKIADGFIAGLVTLRGGFVREHREEIRNLIRNEEKRAMGFNPLARIIKFT
;
A
#
# COMPACT_ATOMS: atom_id res chain seq x y z
N MET A 1 6.65 11.14 33.39
CA MET A 1 6.81 11.20 31.91
C MET A 1 5.62 10.50 31.28
N ALA A 2 4.75 11.21 30.58
CA ALA A 2 3.64 10.59 29.86
C ALA A 2 4.19 9.72 28.72
N ARG A 3 3.94 8.39 28.78
CA ARG A 3 4.18 7.50 27.64
C ARG A 3 3.10 7.77 26.61
N PHE A 4 3.42 8.55 25.59
CA PHE A 4 2.60 8.60 24.38
C PHE A 4 2.73 7.24 23.69
N THR A 5 1.73 6.37 23.89
CA THR A 5 1.64 5.13 23.12
C THR A 5 1.12 5.50 21.73
N TYR A 6 1.99 5.43 20.72
CA TYR A 6 1.60 5.56 19.33
C TYR A 6 0.68 4.40 18.97
N SER A 7 -0.63 4.65 19.01
CA SER A 7 -1.65 3.73 18.52
C SER A 7 -1.82 3.99 17.02
N PRO A 8 -1.39 3.08 16.14
CA PRO A 8 -1.51 3.29 14.70
C PRO A 8 -2.99 3.48 14.35
N ALA A 9 -3.23 4.38 13.39
CA ALA A 9 -4.57 4.72 12.95
C ALA A 9 -5.40 3.44 12.68
N HIS A 10 -6.54 3.32 13.37
CA HIS A 10 -7.54 2.29 13.12
C HIS A 10 -7.83 2.21 11.62
N LYS A 11 -8.14 1.00 11.13
CA LYS A 11 -8.53 0.69 9.75
C LYS A 11 -9.57 1.71 9.23
N LYS A 12 -9.12 2.83 8.67
CA LYS A 12 -10.01 3.67 7.87
C LYS A 12 -10.14 2.96 6.54
N ASN A 13 -11.33 2.44 6.28
CA ASN A 13 -11.69 2.00 4.94
C ASN A 13 -11.46 3.20 4.03
N VAL A 14 -10.44 3.13 3.16
CA VAL A 14 -10.24 4.10 2.09
C VAL A 14 -11.58 4.18 1.36
N THR A 15 -12.18 5.37 1.34
CA THR A 15 -13.51 5.60 0.77
C THR A 15 -13.48 5.12 -0.69
N ARG A 16 -14.16 3.99 -0.94
CA ARG A 16 -14.19 3.32 -2.25
C ARG A 16 -14.91 4.13 -3.33
N GLU A 17 -15.65 5.15 -2.92
CA GLU A 17 -16.60 5.87 -3.77
C GLU A 17 -15.93 6.89 -4.70
N THR A 18 -14.70 7.34 -4.40
CA THR A 18 -14.01 8.40 -5.17
C THR A 18 -12.68 8.00 -5.80
N ASP A 19 -12.14 6.80 -5.51
CA ASP A 19 -10.84 6.38 -6.04
C ASP A 19 -10.98 5.64 -7.38
N PRO A 20 -10.58 6.24 -8.53
CA PRO A 20 -10.73 5.63 -9.84
C PRO A 20 -9.89 4.36 -10.03
N TYR A 21 -8.90 4.13 -9.16
CA TYR A 21 -8.07 2.94 -9.21
C TYR A 21 -8.69 1.76 -8.46
N LEU A 22 -9.67 1.97 -7.59
CA LEU A 22 -10.36 0.87 -6.92
C LEU A 22 -11.46 0.30 -7.82
N PRO A 23 -11.51 -1.03 -8.04
CA PRO A 23 -12.54 -1.62 -8.88
C PRO A 23 -13.92 -1.45 -8.24
N LYS A 24 -14.89 -0.92 -9.02
CA LYS A 24 -16.28 -0.73 -8.58
C LYS A 24 -17.05 -2.04 -8.39
N LYS A 25 -16.70 -3.08 -9.16
CA LYS A 25 -17.30 -4.42 -9.09
C LYS A 25 -16.28 -5.46 -8.66
N THR A 26 -16.75 -6.47 -7.95
CA THR A 26 -15.95 -7.64 -7.56
C THR A 26 -15.60 -8.47 -8.79
N ALA A 27 -14.32 -8.79 -8.97
CA ALA A 27 -13.95 -9.93 -9.78
C ALA A 27 -14.11 -11.20 -8.92
N SER A 28 -14.74 -12.23 -9.47
CA SER A 28 -14.88 -13.55 -8.83
C SER A 28 -13.52 -14.22 -8.64
N SER A 29 -12.55 -13.87 -9.50
CA SER A 29 -11.20 -14.44 -9.55
C SER A 29 -10.24 -13.80 -8.54
N VAL A 30 -9.24 -14.58 -8.11
CA VAL A 30 -8.10 -14.08 -7.33
C VAL A 30 -7.26 -13.20 -8.25
N ASN A 31 -6.89 -12.00 -7.79
CA ASN A 31 -5.99 -11.13 -8.58
C ASN A 31 -4.61 -11.07 -7.95
N ILE A 32 -3.56 -11.14 -8.76
CA ILE A 32 -2.17 -10.99 -8.30
C ILE A 32 -1.49 -9.84 -9.05
N CYS A 33 -0.68 -9.07 -8.33
CA CYS A 33 0.11 -8.01 -8.92
C CYS A 33 1.51 -8.54 -9.29
N PRO A 34 1.91 -8.53 -10.58
CA PRO A 34 3.22 -9.04 -10.98
C PRO A 34 4.38 -8.15 -10.52
N GLU A 35 4.15 -6.89 -10.17
CA GLU A 35 5.22 -5.94 -9.79
C GLU A 35 5.57 -5.97 -8.31
N CYS A 36 4.57 -6.13 -7.45
CA CYS A 36 4.76 -6.05 -5.99
C CYS A 36 4.20 -7.26 -5.25
N HIS A 37 3.76 -8.28 -5.99
CA HIS A 37 3.26 -9.56 -5.48
C HIS A 37 2.03 -9.46 -4.58
N ALA A 38 1.36 -8.30 -4.55
CA ALA A 38 0.13 -8.13 -3.80
C ALA A 38 -0.98 -9.04 -4.35
N ILE A 39 -1.67 -9.73 -3.45
CA ILE A 39 -2.75 -10.66 -3.75
C ILE A 39 -4.06 -10.01 -3.34
N CYS A 40 -5.08 -10.12 -4.17
CA CYS A 40 -6.44 -9.71 -3.88
C CYS A 40 -7.36 -10.92 -3.85
N ARG A 41 -7.93 -11.20 -2.68
CA ARG A 41 -9.03 -12.16 -2.48
C ARG A 41 -10.15 -11.48 -1.73
N ASN A 42 -11.40 -11.77 -2.08
CA ASN A 42 -12.58 -11.26 -1.36
C ASN A 42 -12.53 -9.74 -1.10
N LYS A 43 -12.09 -8.95 -2.10
CA LYS A 43 -11.93 -7.48 -2.04
C LYS A 43 -10.85 -6.99 -1.07
N ARG A 44 -9.98 -7.86 -0.55
CA ARG A 44 -8.90 -7.53 0.37
C ARG A 44 -7.55 -7.77 -0.29
N TRP A 45 -6.71 -6.75 -0.25
CA TRP A 45 -5.32 -6.83 -0.68
C TRP A 45 -4.41 -7.18 0.50
N TYR A 46 -3.45 -8.07 0.27
CA TYR A 46 -2.43 -8.46 1.26
C TYR A 46 -1.16 -8.96 0.56
N LEU A 47 -0.10 -9.18 1.33
CA LEU A 47 1.17 -9.74 0.87
C LEU A 47 1.39 -11.09 1.51
N ASP A 48 1.59 -12.11 0.69
CA ASP A 48 2.06 -13.43 1.11
C ASP A 48 2.89 -14.02 -0.04
N GLU A 49 4.21 -14.03 0.15
CA GLU A 49 5.15 -14.46 -0.90
C GLU A 49 5.03 -15.97 -1.19
N LYS A 50 4.66 -16.79 -0.20
CA LYS A 50 4.46 -18.23 -0.40
C LYS A 50 3.21 -18.47 -1.22
N GLU A 51 2.13 -17.77 -0.89
CA GLU A 51 0.87 -17.87 -1.64
C GLU A 51 1.03 -17.32 -3.07
N PHE A 52 1.72 -16.20 -3.25
CA PHE A 52 1.98 -15.63 -4.58
C PHE A 52 2.71 -16.64 -5.48
N LYS A 53 3.75 -17.29 -4.95
CA LYS A 53 4.48 -18.36 -5.67
C LYS A 53 3.60 -19.56 -5.99
N ALA A 54 2.70 -19.96 -5.09
CA ALA A 54 1.76 -21.05 -5.33
C ALA A 54 0.74 -20.69 -6.43
N LEU A 55 0.18 -19.47 -6.38
CA LEU A 55 -0.79 -18.97 -7.35
C LEU A 55 -0.19 -18.78 -8.74
N THR A 56 1.06 -18.33 -8.84
CA THR A 56 1.76 -18.17 -10.13
C THR A 56 2.15 -19.51 -10.77
N ARG A 57 2.40 -20.56 -9.97
CA ARG A 57 2.75 -21.90 -10.49
C ARG A 57 1.53 -22.71 -10.94
N LYS A 58 0.36 -22.46 -10.36
CA LYS A 58 -0.86 -23.25 -10.64
C LYS A 58 -1.44 -22.85 -12.01
N LYS A 59 -1.09 -23.59 -13.06
CA LYS A 59 -1.74 -23.48 -14.38
C LYS A 59 -3.18 -24.00 -14.27
N GLY A 60 -4.18 -23.13 -14.49
CA GLY A 60 -5.60 -23.52 -14.61
C GLY A 60 -6.54 -23.08 -13.47
N GLY A 61 -6.09 -22.32 -12.47
CA GLY A 61 -7.00 -21.67 -11.51
C GLY A 61 -7.49 -20.30 -12.02
N GLU A 62 -8.63 -19.82 -11.52
CA GLU A 62 -9.13 -18.44 -11.71
C GLU A 62 -8.23 -17.40 -11.02
N THR A 63 -6.97 -17.30 -11.46
CA THR A 63 -6.01 -16.29 -11.02
C THR A 63 -5.71 -15.35 -12.17
N THR A 64 -6.02 -14.08 -11.97
CA THR A 64 -5.79 -13.02 -12.96
C THR A 64 -4.56 -12.21 -12.57
N SER A 65 -3.59 -12.09 -13.47
CA SER A 65 -2.44 -11.21 -13.28
C SER A 65 -2.80 -9.79 -13.69
N ARG A 66 -2.75 -8.83 -12.77
CA ARG A 66 -3.06 -7.41 -13.01
C ARG A 66 -2.35 -6.50 -12.02
N ARG A 67 -1.82 -5.37 -12.49
CA ARG A 67 -1.25 -4.32 -11.61
C ARG A 67 -2.26 -3.89 -10.53
N CYS A 68 -1.82 -3.90 -9.28
CA CYS A 68 -2.64 -3.43 -8.16
C CYS A 68 -2.93 -1.92 -8.27
N PRO A 69 -3.96 -1.41 -7.58
CA PRO A 69 -4.25 0.03 -7.53
C PRO A 69 -3.05 0.90 -7.17
N ALA A 70 -2.22 0.50 -6.21
CA ALA A 70 -1.09 1.31 -5.77
C ALA A 70 0.05 1.37 -6.80
N CYS A 71 0.40 0.24 -7.44
CA CYS A 71 1.36 0.24 -8.54
C CYS A 71 0.92 1.14 -9.69
N ARG A 72 -0.38 1.13 -10.03
CA ARG A 72 -0.94 2.04 -11.03
C ARG A 72 -0.82 3.50 -10.61
N LYS A 73 -1.21 3.85 -9.38
CA LYS A 73 -1.05 5.22 -8.87
C LYS A 73 0.40 5.71 -8.89
N ILE A 74 1.35 4.83 -8.56
CA ILE A 74 2.78 5.16 -8.61
C ILE A 74 3.22 5.43 -10.05
N ALA A 75 2.83 4.56 -11.00
CA ALA A 75 3.15 4.72 -12.42
C ALA A 75 2.57 6.02 -13.00
N ASP A 76 1.33 6.35 -12.59
CA ASP A 76 0.61 7.52 -13.09
C ASP A 76 0.91 8.81 -12.30
N GLY A 77 1.75 8.73 -11.25
CA GLY A 77 2.03 9.86 -10.36
C GLY A 77 0.82 10.39 -9.59
N PHE A 78 -0.23 9.57 -9.42
CA PHE A 78 -1.49 9.96 -8.81
C PHE A 78 -1.40 10.01 -7.27
N ILE A 79 -1.21 11.21 -6.73
CA ILE A 79 -1.06 11.44 -5.29
C ILE A 79 -2.42 11.63 -4.62
N ALA A 80 -2.71 10.84 -3.58
CA ALA A 80 -3.93 10.97 -2.78
C ALA A 80 -3.83 11.98 -1.63
N GLY A 81 -2.63 12.45 -1.31
CA GLY A 81 -2.37 13.48 -0.30
C GLY A 81 -0.91 13.90 -0.26
N LEU A 82 -0.66 15.16 0.13
CA LEU A 82 0.68 15.74 0.23
C LEU A 82 0.95 16.17 1.68
N VAL A 83 2.11 15.81 2.20
CA VAL A 83 2.58 16.23 3.53
C VAL A 83 3.85 17.04 3.36
N THR A 84 3.87 18.24 3.95
CA THR A 84 5.05 19.12 3.94
C THR A 84 5.53 19.31 5.37
N LEU A 85 6.79 18.96 5.64
CA LEU A 85 7.46 19.19 6.92
C LEU A 85 8.39 20.40 6.80
N ARG A 86 8.37 21.31 7.77
CA ARG A 86 9.18 22.54 7.79
C ARG A 86 9.74 22.80 9.20
N GLY A 87 10.82 23.57 9.29
CA GLY A 87 11.42 24.02 10.56
C GLY A 87 12.88 23.60 10.72
N GLY A 88 13.56 24.18 11.72
CA GLY A 88 14.97 23.90 12.03
C GLY A 88 15.22 22.42 12.36
N PHE A 89 14.35 21.85 13.18
CA PHE A 89 14.41 20.43 13.56
C PHE A 89 14.37 19.49 12.34
N VAL A 90 13.51 19.78 11.34
CA VAL A 90 13.42 18.95 10.13
C VAL A 90 14.72 19.00 9.30
N ARG A 91 15.39 20.15 9.28
CA ARG A 91 16.67 20.31 8.58
C ARG A 91 17.78 19.55 9.30
N GLU A 92 17.82 19.64 10.62
CA GLU A 92 18.84 18.99 11.46
C GLU A 92 18.67 17.47 11.51
N HIS A 93 17.42 16.98 11.53
CA HIS A 93 17.08 15.56 11.66
C HIS A 93 16.55 14.92 10.36
N ARG A 94 16.97 15.44 9.18
CA ARG A 94 16.38 15.05 7.88
C ARG A 94 16.41 13.55 7.62
N GLU A 95 17.55 12.90 7.86
CA GLU A 95 17.70 11.46 7.60
C GLU A 95 16.94 10.59 8.60
N GLU A 96 16.90 11.00 9.87
CA GLU A 96 16.12 10.30 10.91
C GLU A 96 14.62 10.34 10.59
N ILE A 97 14.12 11.51 10.21
CA ILE A 97 12.73 11.68 9.76
C ILE A 97 12.46 10.84 8.52
N ARG A 98 13.36 10.84 7.52
CA ARG A 98 13.20 10.00 6.32
C ARG A 98 13.11 8.52 6.68
N ASN A 99 13.95 8.04 7.60
CA ASN A 99 13.94 6.66 8.05
C ASN A 99 12.64 6.34 8.80
N LEU A 100 12.17 7.24 9.66
CA LEU A 100 10.89 7.09 10.35
C LEU A 100 9.73 6.96 9.36
N ILE A 101 9.68 7.82 8.33
CA ILE A 101 8.61 7.76 7.33
C ILE A 101 8.67 6.44 6.55
N ARG A 102 9.86 5.97 6.14
CA ARG A 102 10.03 4.66 5.48
C ARG A 102 9.58 3.49 6.37
N ASN A 103 9.86 3.56 7.66
CA ASN A 103 9.44 2.53 8.60
C ASN A 103 7.91 2.52 8.76
N GLU A 104 7.28 3.69 8.82
CA GLU A 104 5.83 3.79 8.90
C GLU A 104 5.14 3.34 7.61
N GLU A 105 5.72 3.62 6.43
CA GLU A 105 5.24 3.07 5.16
C GLU A 105 5.28 1.54 5.18
N LYS A 106 6.42 0.93 5.55
CA LYS A 106 6.55 -0.53 5.66
C LYS A 106 5.52 -1.13 6.61
N ARG A 107 5.30 -0.48 7.76
CA ARG A 107 4.29 -0.88 8.74
C ARG A 107 2.89 -0.83 8.12
N ALA A 108 2.53 0.28 7.46
CA ALA A 108 1.24 0.46 6.81
C ALA A 108 1.01 -0.57 5.70
N MET A 109 2.04 -0.85 4.88
CA MET A 109 2.00 -1.87 3.83
C MET A 109 1.72 -3.28 4.37
N GLY A 110 2.20 -3.60 5.58
CA GLY A 110 1.91 -4.86 6.25
C GLY A 110 0.41 -5.06 6.55
N PHE A 111 -0.33 -3.97 6.78
CA PHE A 111 -1.79 -4.03 6.98
C PHE A 111 -2.58 -3.90 5.67
N ASN A 112 -2.14 -3.01 4.80
CA ASN A 112 -2.74 -2.76 3.49
C ASN A 112 -1.62 -2.44 2.48
N PRO A 113 -1.28 -3.35 1.55
CA PRO A 113 -0.19 -3.13 0.61
C PRO A 113 -0.44 -2.01 -0.40
N LEU A 114 -1.66 -1.45 -0.42
CA LEU A 114 -1.99 -0.28 -1.23
C LEU A 114 -1.58 1.04 -0.57
N ALA A 115 -1.30 1.06 0.74
CA ALA A 115 -0.82 2.24 1.44
C ALA A 115 0.68 2.44 1.12
N ARG A 116 0.98 3.36 0.21
CA ARG A 116 2.34 3.64 -0.26
C ARG A 116 2.61 5.12 -0.39
N ILE A 117 3.87 5.47 -0.20
CA ILE A 117 4.43 6.78 -0.50
C ILE A 117 4.94 6.74 -1.94
N ILE A 118 4.44 7.66 -2.76
CA ILE A 118 4.79 7.70 -4.19
C ILE A 118 6.16 8.37 -4.39
N LYS A 119 6.39 9.48 -3.70
CA LYS A 119 7.60 10.29 -3.88
C LYS A 119 7.99 10.98 -2.57
N PHE A 120 9.30 11.02 -2.32
CA PHE A 120 9.93 11.90 -1.36
C PHE A 120 10.68 13.01 -2.11
N THR A 121 10.61 14.23 -1.60
CA THR A 121 11.35 15.41 -2.10
C THR A 121 12.12 16.03 -0.95
#